data_AF-A0A809RUL3-F1
#
_entry.id   AF-A0A809RUL3-F1
#
_cell.length_a   1.000
_cell.length_b   1.000
_cell.length_c   1.000
_cell.angle_alpha   90.00
_cell.angle_beta   90.00
_cell.angle_gamma   90.00
#
_symmetry.space_group_name_H-M   'P 1'
#
loop_
_entity.id
_entity.type
_entity.pdbx_description
1 polymer ?
#
loop_
_entity_poly.entity_id
_entity_poly.type
_entity_poly.pdbx_seq_one_letter_code
_entity_poly.pdbx_strand_id
1 'polypeptide(L)'
;MLSNTLEDNIAQSLNYNDPRNLKAKSISLGKAKGTYDQIKTSRNNTEVPNNFKGTEQYHAKWWSSDEKFKDANLSGTSASITTKTEGISAPKLIFAGYDFIKREFINPLQEDLKRKAREYLNNQQNNGSVVADDDEDSEDRVIKRAIDSNEFIPIYTDFAVFEIEINMTNMDNSLKELFKKSITALDNYLKRLKNTNKLPNQDKNISSFMQTTDYFSATKEKNNPTRNNLWNAQNLYIGGYPSSNNGSVWSVNNPTERYDENIQWYPREPKNAKAFSFATSQGEERITNSNVSPYGKAQGKLLGDYYGYNYSLLFSSLYYGASGSLVYNEFGQMVGIYNTVSANVENGDLSKNAGFAPFLLSEDFKGNIPIKAYNLIDGTDKNRFLAQTASYRENLTKIYPNGFNDNNFKTALFPEGFKK
;
A
#
# COMPACT_ATOMS: atom_id res chain seq x y z
N MET A 1 14.42 -5.29 7.02
CA MET A 1 13.97 -3.93 6.65
C MET A 1 14.18 -3.69 5.17
N LEU A 2 13.28 -2.95 4.52
CA LEU A 2 13.31 -2.69 3.08
C LEU A 2 14.12 -1.42 2.80
N SER A 3 15.32 -1.57 2.27
CA SER A 3 16.16 -0.46 1.83
C SER A 3 16.64 -0.69 0.40
N ASN A 4 16.93 0.39 -0.30
CA ASN A 4 16.99 0.39 -1.76
C ASN A 4 18.27 -0.24 -2.33
N THR A 5 18.17 -0.92 -3.47
CA THR A 5 19.31 -1.43 -4.26
C THR A 5 19.69 -0.52 -5.44
N LEU A 6 19.03 0.63 -5.59
CA LEU A 6 19.45 1.68 -6.53
C LEU A 6 20.91 2.11 -6.29
N GLU A 7 21.53 2.62 -7.36
CA GLU A 7 22.80 3.34 -7.28
C GLU A 7 22.69 4.55 -6.34
N ASP A 8 23.75 4.82 -5.58
CA ASP A 8 23.71 5.78 -4.46
C ASP A 8 23.37 7.20 -4.91
N ASN A 9 23.84 7.61 -6.09
CA ASN A 9 23.51 8.91 -6.70
C ASN A 9 22.00 9.04 -7.01
N ILE A 10 21.39 8.00 -7.59
CA ILE A 10 19.96 7.97 -7.90
C ILE A 10 19.16 7.95 -6.59
N ALA A 11 19.51 7.05 -5.67
CA ALA A 11 18.85 6.94 -4.39
C ALA A 11 18.96 8.24 -3.57
N GLN A 12 20.09 8.96 -3.62
CA GLN A 12 20.23 10.28 -3.01
C GLN A 12 19.30 11.31 -3.65
N SER A 13 19.26 11.36 -4.99
CA SER A 13 18.41 12.32 -5.73
C SER A 13 16.92 12.12 -5.48
N LEU A 14 16.49 10.90 -5.17
CA LEU A 14 15.11 10.53 -4.86
C LEU A 14 14.82 10.53 -3.35
N ASN A 15 15.81 10.87 -2.51
CA ASN A 15 15.74 10.74 -1.04
C ASN A 15 15.44 9.32 -0.53
N TYR A 16 15.86 8.28 -1.26
CA TYR A 16 15.64 6.87 -0.94
C TYR A 16 16.81 6.18 -0.20
N ASN A 17 17.86 6.93 0.13
CA ASN A 17 18.96 6.42 0.95
C ASN A 17 18.48 6.10 2.37
N ASP A 18 18.80 4.91 2.86
CA ASP A 18 18.69 4.56 4.28
C ASP A 18 19.94 5.09 5.00
N PRO A 19 19.80 6.02 5.97
CA PRO A 19 20.94 6.62 6.65
C PRO A 19 21.80 5.63 7.44
N ARG A 20 21.30 4.41 7.70
CA ARG A 20 22.02 3.32 8.35
C ARG A 20 22.85 2.49 7.37
N ASN A 21 22.84 2.86 6.09
CA ASN A 21 23.54 2.16 5.00
C ASN A 21 23.11 0.68 4.83
N LEU A 22 21.87 0.36 5.19
CA LEU A 22 21.28 -0.95 4.93
C LEU A 22 20.83 -1.02 3.46
N LYS A 23 20.93 -2.19 2.82
CA LYS A 23 20.34 -2.47 1.50
C LYS A 23 19.60 -3.82 1.52
N ALA A 24 18.40 -3.89 0.92
CA ALA A 24 17.68 -5.15 0.79
C ALA A 24 18.42 -6.07 -0.19
N LYS A 25 18.83 -7.26 0.26
CA LYS A 25 19.56 -8.22 -0.58
C LYS A 25 18.66 -9.26 -1.24
N SER A 26 17.45 -9.44 -0.73
CA SER A 26 16.51 -10.47 -1.17
C SER A 26 15.08 -10.11 -0.75
N ILE A 27 14.12 -10.74 -1.42
CA ILE A 27 12.69 -10.63 -1.14
C ILE A 27 12.08 -12.03 -1.21
N SER A 28 11.12 -12.28 -0.33
CA SER A 28 10.32 -13.50 -0.33
C SER A 28 8.95 -13.23 -0.96
N LEU A 29 8.55 -14.06 -1.91
CA LEU A 29 7.26 -13.99 -2.59
C LEU A 29 6.40 -15.18 -2.19
N GLY A 30 5.17 -14.91 -1.79
CA GLY A 30 4.26 -15.92 -1.26
C GLY A 30 2.98 -16.04 -2.09
N LYS A 31 2.47 -17.26 -2.23
CA LYS A 31 1.13 -17.51 -2.78
C LYS A 31 0.48 -18.71 -2.12
N ALA A 32 -0.81 -18.60 -1.82
CA ALA A 32 -1.63 -19.75 -1.44
C ALA A 32 -1.59 -20.88 -2.48
N LYS A 33 -1.48 -22.14 -2.03
CA LYS A 33 -1.37 -23.32 -2.91
C LYS A 33 -2.61 -23.55 -3.78
N GLY A 34 -3.78 -23.13 -3.30
CA GLY A 34 -5.05 -23.24 -4.01
C GLY A 34 -5.20 -22.24 -5.14
N THR A 35 -5.89 -22.66 -6.20
CA THR A 35 -6.46 -21.78 -7.23
C THR A 35 -7.90 -21.46 -6.87
N TYR A 36 -8.26 -20.18 -6.94
CA TYR A 36 -9.62 -19.71 -6.68
C TYR A 36 -10.15 -19.09 -7.96
N ASP A 37 -11.13 -19.74 -8.58
CA ASP A 37 -11.75 -19.24 -9.81
C ASP A 37 -12.64 -18.01 -9.55
N GLN A 38 -13.06 -17.82 -8.30
CA GLN A 38 -13.85 -16.68 -7.83
C GLN A 38 -13.41 -16.30 -6.41
N ILE A 39 -13.51 -15.00 -6.08
CA ILE A 39 -13.45 -14.52 -4.70
C ILE A 39 -14.69 -15.05 -3.99
N LYS A 40 -14.58 -16.22 -3.35
CA LYS A 40 -15.65 -16.75 -2.52
C LYS A 40 -15.66 -16.00 -1.20
N THR A 41 -16.80 -15.39 -0.88
CA THR A 41 -17.04 -14.75 0.41
C THR A 41 -16.97 -15.81 1.52
N SER A 42 -16.29 -15.51 2.62
CA SER A 42 -16.28 -16.35 3.83
C SER A 42 -17.27 -15.83 4.86
N ARG A 43 -17.65 -16.66 5.84
CA ARG A 43 -18.38 -16.16 7.01
C ARG A 43 -17.46 -15.29 7.88
N ASN A 44 -18.04 -14.38 8.64
CA ASN A 44 -17.29 -13.65 9.67
C ASN A 44 -16.73 -14.62 10.71
N ASN A 45 -15.58 -14.30 11.31
CA ASN A 45 -14.89 -15.12 12.31
C ASN A 45 -14.60 -16.55 11.82
N THR A 46 -14.54 -16.75 10.49
CA THR A 46 -14.04 -18.01 9.94
C THR A 46 -12.52 -17.93 9.95
N GLU A 47 -11.92 -18.41 11.03
CA GLU A 47 -10.51 -18.76 11.02
C GLU A 47 -10.33 -19.96 10.09
N VAL A 48 -9.31 -19.93 9.22
CA VAL A 48 -8.85 -21.14 8.53
C VAL A 48 -8.10 -21.95 9.59
N PRO A 49 -8.66 -23.07 10.11
CA PRO A 49 -8.08 -23.72 11.26
C PRO A 49 -6.71 -24.31 10.90
N ASN A 50 -5.74 -24.08 11.79
CA ASN A 50 -4.40 -24.61 11.67
C ASN A 50 -4.44 -26.15 11.66
N ASN A 51 -3.71 -26.77 10.71
CA ASN A 51 -3.51 -28.22 10.61
C ASN A 51 -4.76 -29.08 10.33
N PHE A 52 -5.86 -28.48 9.85
CA PHE A 52 -7.01 -29.26 9.39
C PHE A 52 -6.77 -29.78 7.97
N LYS A 53 -6.84 -31.11 7.79
CA LYS A 53 -6.78 -31.75 6.47
C LYS A 53 -7.83 -31.11 5.55
N GLY A 54 -7.41 -30.48 4.46
CA GLY A 54 -8.27 -29.76 3.51
C GLY A 54 -8.14 -28.23 3.55
N THR A 55 -7.36 -27.64 4.46
CA THR A 55 -7.11 -26.18 4.50
C THR A 55 -5.78 -25.75 3.88
N GLU A 56 -4.93 -26.71 3.48
CA GLU A 56 -3.57 -26.48 2.95
C GLU A 56 -3.56 -25.58 1.70
N GLN A 57 -4.67 -25.54 0.98
CA GLN A 57 -4.89 -24.68 -0.18
C GLN A 57 -4.87 -23.18 0.15
N TYR A 58 -5.23 -22.76 1.37
CA TYR A 58 -5.24 -21.35 1.78
C TYR A 58 -3.89 -20.86 2.30
N HIS A 59 -3.02 -21.76 2.75
CA HIS A 59 -1.71 -21.38 3.31
C HIS A 59 -0.73 -20.98 2.21
N ALA A 60 -0.02 -19.86 2.44
CA ALA A 60 1.01 -19.39 1.55
C ALA A 60 2.19 -20.38 1.50
N LYS A 61 2.64 -20.73 0.30
CA LYS A 61 4.01 -21.22 0.07
C LYS A 61 4.88 -20.02 -0.29
N TRP A 62 6.10 -19.98 0.23
CA TRP A 62 7.03 -18.88 0.01
C TRP A 62 8.22 -19.31 -0.86
N TRP A 63 8.71 -18.39 -1.68
CA TRP A 63 9.95 -18.53 -2.44
C TRP A 63 10.85 -17.32 -2.17
N SER A 64 12.15 -17.55 -1.99
CA SER A 64 13.10 -16.49 -1.70
C SER A 64 14.45 -16.75 -2.36
N SER A 65 15.23 -15.70 -2.60
CA SER A 65 16.58 -15.81 -3.15
C SER A 65 17.68 -15.99 -2.11
N ASP A 66 17.39 -15.76 -0.82
CA ASP A 66 18.36 -15.93 0.27
C ASP A 66 17.99 -17.12 1.17
N GLU A 67 18.98 -17.96 1.48
CA GLU A 67 18.83 -19.14 2.35
C GLU A 67 18.45 -18.75 3.78
N LYS A 68 18.79 -17.52 4.21
CA LYS A 68 18.42 -17.01 5.54
C LYS A 68 16.91 -16.99 5.78
N PHE A 69 16.09 -16.93 4.73
CA PHE A 69 14.64 -17.03 4.87
C PHE A 69 14.14 -18.44 5.24
N LYS A 70 15.02 -19.45 5.20
CA LYS A 70 14.74 -20.81 5.69
C LYS A 70 15.23 -21.06 7.12
N ASP A 71 15.86 -20.07 7.74
CA ASP A 71 16.24 -20.15 9.14
C ASP A 71 15.05 -19.77 10.03
N ALA A 72 14.58 -20.72 10.83
CA ALA A 72 13.46 -20.51 11.76
C ALA A 72 13.77 -19.46 12.83
N ASN A 73 15.05 -19.24 13.19
CA ASN A 73 15.44 -18.20 14.13
C ASN A 73 15.32 -16.80 13.52
N LEU A 74 15.38 -16.68 12.19
CA LEU A 74 15.32 -15.40 11.49
C LEU A 74 13.93 -15.11 10.89
N SER A 75 13.21 -16.15 10.46
CA SER A 75 11.97 -16.03 9.69
C SER A 75 10.75 -16.72 10.34
N GLY A 76 10.92 -17.23 11.56
CA GLY A 76 9.86 -17.86 12.33
C GLY A 76 9.23 -19.07 11.63
N THR A 77 7.93 -19.23 11.76
CA THR A 77 7.18 -20.39 11.24
C THR A 77 7.20 -20.49 9.70
N SER A 78 7.30 -19.35 9.01
CA SER A 78 7.36 -19.30 7.54
C SER A 78 8.64 -19.91 6.96
N ALA A 79 9.70 -20.06 7.76
CA ALA A 79 10.96 -20.66 7.34
C ALA A 79 10.79 -22.09 6.80
N SER A 80 9.98 -22.89 7.49
CA SER A 80 9.72 -24.30 7.15
C SER A 80 8.99 -24.51 5.82
N ILE A 81 8.32 -23.48 5.33
CA ILE A 81 7.49 -23.49 4.11
C ILE A 81 8.07 -22.58 3.01
N THR A 82 9.31 -22.10 3.21
CA THR A 82 10.05 -21.29 2.24
C THR A 82 10.97 -22.16 1.39
N THR A 83 10.90 -21.96 0.08
CA THR A 83 11.78 -22.62 -0.91
C THR A 83 12.79 -21.61 -1.44
N LYS A 84 14.09 -21.95 -1.39
CA LYS A 84 15.11 -21.12 -2.05
C LYS A 84 14.99 -21.26 -3.57
N THR A 85 15.14 -20.15 -4.29
CA THR A 85 15.21 -20.10 -5.75
C THR A 85 16.20 -19.04 -6.19
N GLU A 86 16.97 -19.32 -7.24
CA GLU A 86 17.86 -18.34 -7.87
C GLU A 86 17.16 -17.53 -8.98
N GLY A 87 15.85 -17.71 -9.14
CA GLY A 87 15.07 -17.03 -10.16
C GLY A 87 14.61 -15.62 -9.77
N ILE A 88 14.77 -15.19 -8.53
CA ILE A 88 14.27 -13.89 -8.03
C ILE A 88 15.45 -12.98 -7.69
N SER A 89 15.53 -11.79 -8.30
CA SER A 89 16.56 -10.81 -7.96
C SER A 89 16.34 -10.15 -6.60
N ALA A 90 17.32 -9.40 -6.13
CA ALA A 90 17.10 -8.42 -5.07
C ALA A 90 16.06 -7.37 -5.53
N PRO A 91 15.18 -6.88 -4.63
CA PRO A 91 14.19 -5.87 -4.99
C PRO A 91 14.85 -4.50 -5.15
N LYS A 92 14.36 -3.71 -6.11
CA LYS A 92 14.75 -2.32 -6.34
C LYS A 92 13.55 -1.41 -6.07
N LEU A 93 13.71 -0.42 -5.18
CA LEU A 93 12.63 0.52 -4.88
C LEU A 93 12.53 1.55 -6.01
N ILE A 94 11.44 1.50 -6.77
CA ILE A 94 11.16 2.44 -7.86
C ILE A 94 10.47 3.69 -7.31
N PHE A 95 9.50 3.51 -6.43
CA PHE A 95 8.77 4.62 -5.82
C PHE A 95 8.36 4.29 -4.39
N ALA A 96 8.51 5.26 -3.49
CA ALA A 96 7.90 5.24 -2.18
C ALA A 96 7.05 6.50 -2.03
N GLY A 97 5.89 6.36 -1.40
CA GLY A 97 4.98 7.47 -1.14
C GLY A 97 5.48 8.38 -0.01
N TYR A 98 6.74 8.80 0.00
CA TYR A 98 7.21 9.86 0.92
C TYR A 98 8.04 10.90 0.17
N ASP A 99 8.10 12.12 0.72
CA ASP A 99 8.82 13.26 0.14
C ASP A 99 8.41 13.58 -1.32
N PHE A 100 7.17 13.23 -1.69
CA PHE A 100 6.63 13.41 -3.04
C PHE A 100 5.84 14.73 -3.20
N ILE A 101 5.83 15.58 -2.18
CA ILE A 101 5.15 16.88 -2.16
C ILE A 101 6.19 17.96 -1.87
N LYS A 102 6.10 19.11 -2.57
CA LYS A 102 6.99 20.25 -2.35
C LYS A 102 7.03 20.65 -0.88
N ARG A 103 8.24 20.82 -0.35
CA ARG A 103 8.49 21.12 1.07
C ARG A 103 7.76 22.36 1.57
N GLU A 104 7.50 23.35 0.73
CA GLU A 104 6.74 24.56 1.09
C GLU A 104 5.35 24.25 1.68
N PHE A 105 4.70 23.18 1.24
CA PHE A 105 3.38 22.76 1.76
C PHE A 105 3.48 21.92 3.04
N ILE A 106 4.68 21.45 3.37
CA ILE A 106 4.96 20.58 4.52
C ILE A 106 5.67 21.34 5.64
N ASN A 107 6.38 22.44 5.31
CA ASN A 107 7.05 23.34 6.24
C ASN A 107 6.18 23.75 7.44
N PRO A 108 4.88 24.10 7.28
CA PRO A 108 4.03 24.47 8.41
C PRO A 108 3.88 23.38 9.48
N LEU A 109 4.15 22.12 9.15
CA LEU A 109 4.01 20.97 10.05
C LEU A 109 5.30 20.63 10.80
N GLN A 110 6.44 21.23 10.43
CA GLN A 110 7.77 20.79 10.90
C GLN A 110 7.96 21.02 12.40
N GLU A 111 7.56 22.18 12.92
CA GLU A 111 7.72 22.50 14.34
C GLU A 111 6.89 21.55 15.22
N ASP A 112 5.63 21.33 14.86
CA ASP A 112 4.74 20.43 15.60
C ASP A 112 5.20 18.97 15.55
N LEU A 113 5.65 18.50 14.38
CA LEU A 113 6.22 17.16 14.21
C LEU A 113 7.48 16.97 15.07
N LYS A 114 8.40 17.93 15.05
CA LYS A 114 9.62 17.88 15.88
C LYS A 114 9.30 17.91 17.37
N ARG A 115 8.30 18.70 17.78
CA ARG A 115 7.80 18.71 19.17
C ARG A 115 7.26 17.34 19.57
N LYS A 116 6.33 16.77 18.79
CA LYS A 116 5.74 15.44 19.05
C LYS A 116 6.79 14.32 19.07
N ALA A 117 7.79 14.40 18.19
CA ALA A 117 8.91 13.45 18.17
C ALA A 117 9.75 13.52 19.46
N ARG A 118 10.05 14.73 19.98
CA ARG A 118 10.72 14.88 21.29
C ARG A 118 9.87 14.35 22.44
N GLU A 119 8.55 14.60 22.41
CA GLU A 119 7.62 14.08 23.42
C GLU A 119 7.57 12.55 23.41
N TYR A 120 7.55 11.94 22.23
CA TYR A 120 7.64 10.48 22.08
C TYR A 120 8.90 9.93 22.76
N LEU A 121 10.08 10.50 22.46
CA LEU A 121 11.34 10.07 23.07
C LEU A 121 11.34 10.22 24.60
N ASN A 122 10.83 11.34 25.11
CA ASN A 122 10.72 11.58 26.56
C ASN A 122 9.79 10.55 27.24
N ASN A 123 8.67 10.20 26.59
CA ASN A 123 7.75 9.21 27.12
C ASN A 123 8.36 7.80 27.18
N GLN A 124 9.15 7.41 26.17
CA GLN A 124 9.88 6.14 26.20
C GLN A 124 10.86 6.09 27.38
N GLN A 125 11.65 7.15 27.56
CA GLN A 125 12.60 7.26 28.68
C GLN A 125 11.90 7.18 30.04
N ASN A 126 10.79 7.89 30.22
CA ASN A 126 10.01 7.89 31.47
C ASN A 126 9.36 6.53 31.78
N ASN A 127 9.03 5.74 30.76
CA ASN A 127 8.42 4.42 30.92
C ASN A 127 9.44 3.30 31.17
N GLY A 128 10.73 3.64 31.33
CA GLY A 128 11.79 2.66 31.54
C GLY A 128 12.16 1.86 30.27
N SER A 129 11.61 2.22 29.11
CA SER A 129 12.15 1.80 27.81
C SER A 129 13.50 2.50 27.67
N VAL A 130 14.59 1.76 27.89
CA VAL A 130 15.92 2.25 27.52
C VAL A 130 15.88 2.43 26.01
N VAL A 131 16.17 3.64 25.52
CA VAL A 131 16.57 3.83 24.11
C VAL A 131 17.79 2.94 23.95
N ALA A 132 17.59 1.72 23.44
CA ALA A 132 18.59 0.68 23.48
C ALA A 132 19.78 1.17 22.65
N ASP A 133 20.87 1.53 23.33
CA ASP A 133 22.03 2.14 22.69
C ASP A 133 22.84 1.14 21.83
N ASP A 134 22.34 -0.09 21.71
CA ASP A 134 22.90 -1.16 20.90
C ASP A 134 22.06 -1.46 19.64
N ASP A 135 20.79 -1.04 19.56
CA ASP A 135 19.93 -1.31 18.39
C ASP A 135 19.85 -0.09 17.45
N GLU A 136 20.83 0.05 16.56
CA GLU A 136 20.88 1.06 15.48
C GLU A 136 19.61 1.11 14.60
N ASP A 137 18.79 0.06 14.64
CA ASP A 137 17.58 -0.07 13.83
C ASP A 137 16.29 0.32 14.56
N SER A 138 16.38 0.62 15.86
CA SER A 138 15.23 1.02 16.67
C SER A 138 14.59 2.33 16.20
N GLU A 139 13.26 2.41 16.30
CA GLU A 139 12.48 3.62 16.00
C GLU A 139 12.98 4.84 16.79
N ASP A 140 13.32 4.64 18.07
CA ASP A 140 13.83 5.68 18.95
C ASP A 140 15.12 6.31 18.43
N ARG A 141 16.07 5.50 17.93
CA ARG A 141 17.32 6.00 17.36
C ARG A 141 17.11 6.74 16.05
N VAL A 142 16.22 6.24 15.20
CA VAL A 142 15.82 6.93 13.96
C VAL A 142 15.27 8.31 14.28
N ILE A 143 14.36 8.40 15.26
CA ILE A 143 13.76 9.67 15.69
C ILE A 143 14.83 10.58 16.30
N LYS A 144 15.65 10.07 17.22
CA LYS A 144 16.70 10.84 17.89
C LYS A 144 17.69 11.44 16.90
N ARG A 145 18.22 10.65 15.95
CA ARG A 145 19.15 11.12 14.92
C ARG A 145 18.54 12.26 14.11
N ALA A 146 17.29 12.10 13.66
CA ALA A 146 16.60 13.09 12.86
C ALA A 146 16.39 14.41 13.61
N ILE A 147 16.07 14.35 14.92
CA ILE A 147 15.93 15.53 15.77
C ILE A 147 17.27 16.20 16.04
N ASP A 148 18.30 15.43 16.44
CA ASP A 148 19.63 15.94 16.79
C ASP A 148 20.32 16.58 15.55
N SER A 149 20.07 16.04 14.35
CA SER A 149 20.59 16.57 13.08
C SER A 149 19.70 17.65 12.46
N ASN A 150 18.60 18.02 13.14
CA ASN A 150 17.60 18.98 12.67
C ASN A 150 17.09 18.66 11.24
N GLU A 151 16.92 17.38 10.92
CA GLU A 151 16.44 16.91 9.62
C GLU A 151 15.05 17.52 9.30
N PHE A 152 14.79 17.75 8.02
CA PHE A 152 13.44 17.99 7.54
C PHE A 152 12.68 16.67 7.58
N ILE A 153 11.48 16.66 8.16
CA ILE A 153 10.63 15.47 8.33
C ILE A 153 9.61 15.43 7.18
N PRO A 154 9.79 14.59 6.15
CA PRO A 154 8.80 14.41 5.10
C PRO A 154 7.56 13.70 5.63
N ILE A 155 6.46 13.79 4.91
CA ILE A 155 5.23 13.06 5.22
C ILE A 155 5.11 11.90 4.24
N TYR A 156 4.64 10.74 4.72
CA TYR A 156 4.45 9.57 3.89
C TYR A 156 2.98 9.18 3.73
N THR A 157 2.70 8.45 2.67
CA THR A 157 1.52 7.64 2.43
C THR A 157 2.01 6.21 2.30
N ASP A 158 1.38 5.26 2.99
CA ASP A 158 1.82 3.86 3.05
C ASP A 158 1.67 3.15 1.69
N PHE A 159 2.64 3.38 0.81
CA PHE A 159 2.70 2.85 -0.55
C PHE A 159 4.14 2.81 -1.04
N ALA A 160 4.51 1.70 -1.68
CA ALA A 160 5.77 1.57 -2.39
C ALA A 160 5.63 0.65 -3.61
N VAL A 161 6.49 0.86 -4.60
CA VAL A 161 6.60 0.05 -5.80
C VAL A 161 8.02 -0.48 -5.90
N PHE A 162 8.13 -1.80 -5.92
CA PHE A 162 9.39 -2.50 -6.11
C PHE A 162 9.44 -3.14 -7.48
N GLU A 163 10.62 -3.12 -8.09
CA GLU A 163 10.98 -3.93 -9.24
C GLU A 163 11.73 -5.17 -8.77
N ILE A 164 11.41 -6.30 -9.39
CA ILE A 164 12.11 -7.57 -9.23
C ILE A 164 12.30 -8.19 -10.62
N GLU A 165 13.50 -8.68 -10.89
CA GLU A 165 13.81 -9.42 -12.11
C GLU A 165 13.55 -10.91 -11.87
N ILE A 166 12.88 -11.54 -12.84
CA ILE A 166 12.39 -12.92 -12.77
C ILE A 166 13.09 -13.74 -13.85
N ASN A 167 14.01 -14.60 -13.44
CA ASN A 167 14.62 -15.59 -14.32
C ASN A 167 13.87 -16.93 -14.23
N MET A 168 12.94 -17.15 -15.16
CA MET A 168 12.15 -18.38 -15.22
C MET A 168 12.99 -19.65 -15.50
N THR A 169 14.22 -19.57 -15.99
CA THR A 169 15.05 -20.79 -16.19
C THR A 169 15.43 -21.43 -14.85
N ASN A 170 15.62 -20.60 -13.82
CA ASN A 170 16.11 -21.00 -12.50
C ASN A 170 15.00 -21.20 -11.47
N MET A 171 13.76 -21.40 -11.94
CA MET A 171 12.58 -21.57 -11.11
C MET A 171 12.00 -22.99 -11.21
N ASP A 172 11.32 -23.43 -10.16
CA ASP A 172 10.44 -24.60 -10.23
C ASP A 172 9.18 -24.29 -11.06
N ASN A 173 8.50 -25.33 -11.56
CA ASN A 173 7.31 -25.15 -12.39
C ASN A 173 6.17 -24.43 -11.66
N SER A 174 6.03 -24.60 -10.35
CA SER A 174 4.98 -23.93 -9.57
C SER A 174 5.18 -22.41 -9.56
N LEU A 175 6.41 -21.95 -9.36
CA LEU A 175 6.75 -20.52 -9.36
C LEU A 175 6.67 -19.93 -10.78
N LYS A 176 7.09 -20.66 -11.82
CA LYS A 176 6.91 -20.21 -13.21
C LYS A 176 5.44 -19.98 -13.55
N GLU A 177 4.58 -20.95 -13.23
CA GLU A 177 3.16 -20.86 -13.48
C GLU A 177 2.49 -19.77 -12.65
N LEU A 178 2.98 -19.49 -11.44
CA LEU A 178 2.57 -18.34 -10.65
C LEU A 178 2.77 -17.03 -11.43
N PHE A 179 4.00 -16.77 -11.90
CA PHE A 179 4.30 -15.53 -12.62
C PHE A 179 3.51 -15.40 -13.93
N LYS A 180 3.39 -16.48 -14.72
CA LYS A 180 2.59 -16.48 -15.96
C LYS A 180 1.12 -16.14 -15.68
N LYS A 181 0.53 -16.72 -14.62
CA LYS A 181 -0.85 -16.42 -14.22
C LYS A 181 -1.00 -14.98 -13.75
N SER A 182 -0.04 -14.46 -12.99
CA SER A 182 -0.03 -13.06 -12.55
C SER A 182 0.04 -12.08 -13.73
N ILE A 183 0.90 -12.34 -14.72
CA ILE A 183 0.99 -11.55 -15.97
C ILE A 183 -0.35 -11.61 -16.72
N THR A 184 -0.88 -12.81 -16.93
CA THR A 184 -2.18 -13.01 -17.61
C THR A 184 -3.33 -12.29 -16.89
N ALA A 185 -3.34 -12.30 -15.56
CA ALA A 185 -4.34 -11.60 -14.76
C ALA A 185 -4.26 -10.08 -14.95
N LEU A 186 -3.04 -9.52 -14.97
CA LEU A 186 -2.81 -8.11 -15.24
C LEU A 186 -3.25 -7.74 -16.67
N ASP A 187 -2.89 -8.54 -17.68
CA ASP A 187 -3.30 -8.31 -19.07
C ASP A 187 -4.82 -8.31 -19.22
N ASN A 188 -5.50 -9.27 -18.56
CA ASN A 188 -6.95 -9.34 -18.55
C ASN A 188 -7.58 -8.12 -17.85
N TYR A 189 -7.01 -7.67 -16.73
CA TYR A 189 -7.43 -6.45 -16.05
C TYR A 189 -7.33 -5.23 -16.98
N LEU A 190 -6.18 -5.02 -17.61
CA LEU A 190 -5.93 -3.88 -18.50
C LEU A 190 -6.83 -3.94 -19.74
N LYS A 191 -7.00 -5.13 -20.33
CA LYS A 191 -7.92 -5.36 -21.45
C LYS A 191 -9.36 -5.01 -21.08
N ARG A 192 -9.81 -5.45 -19.90
CA ARG A 192 -11.16 -5.14 -19.40
C ARG A 192 -11.37 -3.65 -19.23
N LEU A 193 -10.42 -2.95 -18.61
CA LEU A 193 -10.49 -1.50 -18.44
C LEU A 193 -10.50 -0.77 -19.80
N LYS A 194 -9.63 -1.16 -20.72
CA LYS A 194 -9.57 -0.61 -22.08
C LYS A 194 -10.89 -0.80 -22.83
N ASN A 195 -11.49 -1.98 -22.76
CA ASN A 195 -12.69 -2.34 -23.53
C ASN A 195 -14.02 -1.88 -22.89
N THR A 196 -14.02 -1.49 -21.60
CA THR A 196 -15.24 -1.03 -20.93
C THR A 196 -15.50 0.44 -21.25
N ASN A 197 -16.48 0.75 -22.11
CA ASN A 197 -16.69 2.11 -22.63
C ASN A 197 -16.79 3.21 -21.56
N LYS A 198 -17.53 2.94 -20.47
CA LYS A 198 -17.73 3.88 -19.37
C LYS A 198 -17.41 3.18 -18.06
N LEU A 199 -16.52 3.79 -17.29
CA LEU A 199 -16.22 3.42 -15.91
C LEU A 199 -16.46 4.65 -15.04
N PRO A 200 -16.95 4.49 -13.80
CA PRO A 200 -17.11 5.62 -12.91
C PRO A 200 -15.75 6.23 -12.60
N ASN A 201 -15.74 7.54 -12.36
CA ASN A 201 -14.58 8.26 -11.83
C ASN A 201 -13.33 8.22 -12.74
N GLN A 202 -13.51 7.88 -14.01
CA GLN A 202 -12.41 7.71 -14.96
C GLN A 202 -12.70 8.42 -16.28
N ASP A 203 -11.86 9.39 -16.60
CA ASP A 203 -11.72 9.95 -17.93
C ASP A 203 -10.64 9.17 -18.69
N LYS A 204 -11.07 8.44 -19.73
CA LYS A 204 -10.18 7.60 -20.54
C LYS A 204 -9.16 8.37 -21.38
N ASN A 205 -9.38 9.66 -21.61
CA ASN A 205 -8.40 10.50 -22.30
C ASN A 205 -7.24 10.87 -21.37
N ILE A 206 -7.46 10.80 -20.05
CA ILE A 206 -6.46 11.09 -19.02
C ILE A 206 -5.78 9.80 -18.56
N SER A 207 -6.56 8.75 -18.24
CA SER A 207 -6.00 7.45 -17.85
C SER A 207 -6.86 6.29 -18.34
N SER A 208 -6.22 5.28 -18.92
CA SER A 208 -6.87 4.05 -19.36
C SER A 208 -6.86 2.92 -18.32
N PHE A 209 -6.14 3.08 -17.20
CA PHE A 209 -5.85 1.98 -16.26
C PHE A 209 -6.21 2.27 -14.79
N MET A 210 -6.57 3.50 -14.43
CA MET A 210 -7.00 3.86 -13.07
C MET A 210 -8.04 4.99 -13.06
N GLN A 211 -8.62 5.27 -11.90
CA GLN A 211 -9.48 6.43 -11.69
C GLN A 211 -8.72 7.74 -11.93
N THR A 212 -9.44 8.75 -12.41
CA THR A 212 -8.93 10.12 -12.62
C THR A 212 -9.55 11.13 -11.65
N THR A 213 -10.56 10.69 -10.89
CA THR A 213 -11.20 11.43 -9.81
C THR A 213 -11.43 10.49 -8.63
N ASP A 214 -10.82 10.73 -7.47
CA ASP A 214 -11.03 9.91 -6.28
C ASP A 214 -12.41 10.17 -5.62
N TYR A 215 -12.84 9.32 -4.70
CA TYR A 215 -14.16 9.43 -4.08
C TYR A 215 -14.33 10.71 -3.22
N PHE A 216 -13.27 11.20 -2.58
CA PHE A 216 -13.34 12.45 -1.80
C PHE A 216 -13.48 13.67 -2.71
N SER A 217 -12.66 13.76 -3.77
CA SER A 217 -12.81 14.83 -4.77
C SER A 217 -14.19 14.77 -5.44
N ALA A 218 -14.66 13.57 -5.81
CA ALA A 218 -15.98 13.38 -6.39
C ALA A 218 -17.12 13.87 -5.48
N THR A 219 -16.96 13.80 -4.15
CA THR A 219 -17.97 14.28 -3.20
C THR A 219 -18.21 15.79 -3.34
N LYS A 220 -17.18 16.57 -3.69
CA LYS A 220 -17.31 18.03 -3.91
C LYS A 220 -18.14 18.34 -5.15
N GLU A 221 -18.13 17.43 -6.13
CA GLU A 221 -18.86 17.55 -7.39
C GLU A 221 -20.24 16.86 -7.38
N LYS A 222 -20.71 16.33 -6.24
CA LYS A 222 -21.95 15.50 -6.18
C LYS A 222 -23.21 16.18 -6.75
N ASN A 223 -23.24 17.51 -6.76
CA ASN A 223 -24.36 18.32 -7.27
C ASN A 223 -24.11 18.84 -8.69
N ASN A 224 -22.99 18.52 -9.33
CA ASN A 224 -22.67 18.96 -10.67
C ASN A 224 -23.31 18.02 -11.70
N PRO A 225 -24.36 18.46 -12.43
CA PRO A 225 -25.10 17.59 -13.35
C PRO A 225 -24.27 17.13 -14.57
N THR A 226 -23.13 17.76 -14.82
CA THR A 226 -22.23 17.41 -15.93
C THR A 226 -21.18 16.36 -15.56
N ARG A 227 -21.01 16.07 -14.26
CA ARG A 227 -20.02 15.12 -13.72
C ARG A 227 -20.73 13.89 -13.15
N ASN A 228 -20.58 12.75 -13.81
CA ASN A 228 -21.13 11.46 -13.36
C ASN A 228 -20.11 10.67 -12.53
N ASN A 229 -19.55 11.28 -11.49
CA ASN A 229 -18.62 10.64 -10.58
C ASN A 229 -19.39 10.02 -9.39
N LEU A 230 -19.00 8.81 -9.00
CA LEU A 230 -19.41 8.19 -7.75
C LEU A 230 -18.55 8.75 -6.61
N TRP A 231 -19.18 9.01 -5.47
CA TRP A 231 -18.54 9.52 -4.24
C TRP A 231 -18.60 8.50 -3.09
N ASN A 232 -19.09 7.29 -3.38
CA ASN A 232 -19.17 6.14 -2.50
C ASN A 232 -18.91 4.86 -3.32
N ALA A 233 -18.69 3.74 -2.65
CA ALA A 233 -18.53 2.44 -3.32
C ALA A 233 -19.35 1.40 -2.59
N GLN A 234 -20.28 0.74 -3.29
CA GLN A 234 -21.13 -0.25 -2.65
C GLN A 234 -20.22 -1.38 -2.17
N ASN A 235 -19.33 -1.92 -3.00
CA ASN A 235 -18.33 -2.91 -2.61
C ASN A 235 -16.90 -2.48 -2.96
N LEU A 236 -15.99 -2.81 -2.05
CA LEU A 236 -14.53 -2.75 -2.27
C LEU A 236 -13.96 -4.12 -1.93
N TYR A 237 -13.09 -4.64 -2.78
CA TYR A 237 -12.53 -5.97 -2.71
C TYR A 237 -11.04 -5.90 -2.37
N ILE A 238 -10.67 -6.66 -1.35
CA ILE A 238 -9.31 -6.77 -0.83
C ILE A 238 -9.03 -8.25 -0.64
N GLY A 239 -7.91 -8.72 -1.18
CA GLY A 239 -7.38 -10.05 -0.95
C GLY A 239 -5.94 -9.96 -0.43
N GLY A 240 -5.64 -10.66 0.65
CA GLY A 240 -4.36 -10.53 1.33
C GLY A 240 -3.94 -11.80 2.06
N TYR A 241 -2.78 -11.71 2.69
CA TYR A 241 -2.13 -12.81 3.41
C TYR A 241 -1.85 -12.41 4.86
N PRO A 242 -2.89 -12.17 5.69
CA PRO A 242 -2.65 -11.88 7.10
C PRO A 242 -1.87 -12.98 7.80
N SER A 243 -1.12 -12.56 8.82
CA SER A 243 -0.35 -13.45 9.66
C SER A 243 -1.28 -14.26 10.56
N SER A 244 -1.09 -15.57 10.60
CA SER A 244 -1.65 -16.47 11.60
C SER A 244 -0.52 -17.18 12.36
N ASN A 245 -0.85 -17.91 13.41
CA ASN A 245 0.13 -18.60 14.26
C ASN A 245 1.06 -19.56 13.47
N ASN A 246 0.63 -20.09 12.32
CA ASN A 246 1.40 -21.04 11.50
C ASN A 246 1.76 -20.51 10.10
N GLY A 247 1.85 -19.18 9.95
CA GLY A 247 2.22 -18.51 8.70
C GLY A 247 1.09 -17.69 8.10
N SER A 248 1.22 -17.30 6.84
CA SER A 248 0.23 -16.42 6.20
C SER A 248 -0.85 -17.21 5.45
N VAL A 249 -2.09 -16.75 5.56
CA VAL A 249 -3.27 -17.42 4.98
C VAL A 249 -3.97 -16.49 4.00
N TRP A 250 -4.38 -16.99 2.84
CA TRP A 250 -5.18 -16.21 1.90
C TRP A 250 -6.56 -15.91 2.48
N SER A 251 -6.84 -14.62 2.64
CA SER A 251 -8.11 -14.10 3.15
C SER A 251 -8.62 -13.00 2.24
N VAL A 252 -9.94 -12.88 2.16
CA VAL A 252 -10.64 -11.87 1.35
C VAL A 252 -11.70 -11.20 2.21
N ASN A 253 -11.96 -9.93 1.93
CA ASN A 253 -13.00 -9.19 2.63
C ASN A 253 -14.40 -9.48 2.07
N ASN A 254 -15.41 -8.76 2.56
CA ASN A 254 -16.82 -8.91 2.19
C ASN A 254 -17.41 -10.27 2.63
N PRO A 255 -17.56 -10.48 3.95
CA PRO A 255 -18.12 -11.71 4.49
C PRO A 255 -19.58 -11.92 4.06
N THR A 256 -20.07 -13.16 4.14
CA THR A 256 -21.45 -13.49 3.71
C THR A 256 -22.54 -12.67 4.42
N GLU A 257 -22.32 -12.34 5.68
CA GLU A 257 -23.20 -11.56 6.57
C GLU A 257 -23.32 -10.10 6.14
N ARG A 258 -22.41 -9.63 5.28
CA ARG A 258 -22.54 -8.34 4.59
C ARG A 258 -23.82 -8.30 3.76
N TYR A 259 -24.23 -9.42 3.18
CA TYR A 259 -25.37 -9.49 2.27
C TYR A 259 -26.67 -9.90 2.96
N ASP A 260 -26.66 -10.01 4.30
CA ASP A 260 -27.85 -10.35 5.08
C ASP A 260 -28.66 -9.08 5.40
N GLU A 261 -29.96 -9.11 5.10
CA GLU A 261 -30.89 -8.01 5.36
C GLU A 261 -31.26 -7.87 6.84
N ASN A 262 -30.99 -8.89 7.65
CA ASN A 262 -31.35 -8.93 9.08
C ASN A 262 -30.16 -8.64 10.01
N ILE A 263 -28.92 -8.67 9.48
CA ILE A 263 -27.72 -8.40 10.27
C ILE A 263 -27.34 -6.93 10.16
N GLN A 264 -26.92 -6.37 11.29
CA GLN A 264 -26.44 -5.00 11.40
C GLN A 264 -25.24 -4.97 12.36
N TRP A 265 -24.04 -4.71 11.83
CA TRP A 265 -22.82 -4.64 12.63
C TRP A 265 -22.50 -3.27 13.20
N TYR A 266 -23.07 -2.22 12.61
CA TYR A 266 -22.92 -0.85 13.11
C TYR A 266 -24.22 -0.42 13.79
N PRO A 267 -24.18 0.30 14.92
CA PRO A 267 -25.36 0.64 15.71
C PRO A 267 -26.36 1.58 15.00
N ARG A 268 -26.12 1.93 13.73
CA ARG A 268 -26.97 2.81 12.92
C ARG A 268 -27.33 2.12 11.61
N GLU A 269 -28.53 2.39 11.10
CA GLU A 269 -28.93 2.03 9.73
C GLU A 269 -27.92 2.61 8.70
N PRO A 270 -27.78 1.99 7.53
CA PRO A 270 -28.58 0.86 7.04
C PRO A 270 -28.12 -0.52 7.56
N LYS A 271 -29.00 -1.52 7.47
CA LYS A 271 -28.63 -2.95 7.55
C LYS A 271 -27.46 -3.29 6.63
N ASN A 272 -26.70 -4.34 6.97
CA ASN A 272 -25.47 -4.71 6.28
C ASN A 272 -25.65 -4.78 4.74
N ALA A 273 -26.71 -5.45 4.26
CA ALA A 273 -26.97 -5.62 2.82
C ALA A 273 -27.15 -4.30 2.03
N LYS A 274 -27.49 -3.21 2.73
CA LYS A 274 -27.72 -1.89 2.14
C LYS A 274 -26.58 -0.90 2.47
N ALA A 275 -25.61 -1.31 3.29
CA ALA A 275 -24.46 -0.49 3.64
C ALA A 275 -23.42 -0.49 2.52
N PHE A 276 -22.83 0.68 2.29
CA PHE A 276 -21.70 0.84 1.39
C PHE A 276 -20.42 0.39 2.10
N SER A 277 -19.53 -0.32 1.41
CA SER A 277 -18.16 -0.59 1.87
C SER A 277 -17.45 0.71 2.24
N PHE A 278 -17.58 1.70 1.36
CA PHE A 278 -17.08 3.05 1.56
C PHE A 278 -18.26 3.99 1.39
N ALA A 279 -18.80 4.47 2.51
CA ALA A 279 -19.82 5.50 2.50
C ALA A 279 -19.19 6.88 2.24
N THR A 280 -20.01 7.84 1.81
CA THR A 280 -19.57 9.19 1.45
C THR A 280 -18.74 9.82 2.57
N SER A 281 -17.58 10.39 2.21
CA SER A 281 -16.67 11.10 3.12
C SER A 281 -16.18 10.28 4.32
N GLN A 282 -16.17 8.94 4.23
CA GLN A 282 -15.63 8.07 5.27
C GLN A 282 -14.11 7.95 5.13
N GLY A 283 -13.38 8.91 5.66
CA GLY A 283 -11.92 8.85 5.68
C GLY A 283 -11.35 9.89 6.64
N GLU A 284 -10.14 9.62 7.07
CA GLU A 284 -9.40 10.44 8.01
C GLU A 284 -8.28 11.17 7.26
N GLU A 285 -7.98 12.39 7.67
CA GLU A 285 -6.78 13.11 7.27
C GLU A 285 -6.21 13.85 8.49
N ARG A 286 -4.91 14.11 8.47
CA ARG A 286 -4.19 14.69 9.62
C ARG A 286 -3.46 15.99 9.29
N ILE A 287 -3.53 16.44 8.04
CA ILE A 287 -2.76 17.56 7.52
C ILE A 287 -3.45 18.88 7.85
N THR A 288 -4.76 19.00 7.57
CA THR A 288 -5.44 20.30 7.61
C THR A 288 -5.47 20.94 9.00
N ASN A 289 -5.41 20.09 10.04
CA ASN A 289 -5.45 20.48 11.44
C ASN A 289 -4.10 20.29 12.16
N SER A 290 -3.00 20.08 11.42
CA SER A 290 -1.66 19.83 12.00
C SER A 290 -1.64 18.67 13.01
N ASN A 291 -2.42 17.62 12.77
CA ASN A 291 -2.51 16.46 13.65
C ASN A 291 -1.67 15.27 13.15
N VAL A 292 -0.54 15.55 12.50
CA VAL A 292 0.36 14.51 11.98
C VAL A 292 1.18 13.93 13.13
N SER A 293 1.40 12.62 13.11
CA SER A 293 2.20 11.91 14.12
C SER A 293 3.58 11.56 13.57
N PRO A 294 4.64 11.58 14.40
CA PRO A 294 5.94 11.05 14.00
C PRO A 294 5.87 9.54 13.77
N TYR A 295 6.63 9.06 12.79
CA TYR A 295 6.72 7.65 12.40
C TYR A 295 8.16 7.31 12.01
N GLY A 296 8.84 6.46 12.78
CA GLY A 296 10.26 6.15 12.56
C GLY A 296 10.53 4.75 11.99
N LYS A 297 9.49 4.02 11.56
CA LYS A 297 9.62 2.59 11.17
C LYS A 297 9.91 2.36 9.68
N ALA A 298 9.84 3.39 8.83
CA ALA A 298 10.08 3.28 7.40
C ALA A 298 11.50 3.74 7.02
N GLN A 299 12.28 2.81 6.45
CA GLN A 299 13.59 3.05 5.82
C GLN A 299 14.59 3.85 6.67
N GLY A 300 14.55 3.69 8.00
CA GLY A 300 15.46 4.38 8.91
C GLY A 300 15.28 5.90 8.93
N LYS A 301 14.12 6.41 8.49
CA LYS A 301 13.77 7.84 8.42
C LYS A 301 12.65 8.16 9.40
N LEU A 302 12.73 9.35 9.98
CA LEU A 302 11.60 9.97 10.66
C LEU A 302 10.69 10.59 9.60
N LEU A 303 9.45 10.11 9.54
CA LEU A 303 8.40 10.58 8.64
C LEU A 303 7.19 11.08 9.46
N GLY A 304 6.30 11.84 8.83
CA GLY A 304 4.97 12.14 9.34
C GLY A 304 3.91 11.19 8.79
N ASP A 305 3.05 10.66 9.66
CA ASP A 305 1.94 9.74 9.34
C ASP A 305 0.58 10.47 9.32
N TYR A 306 -0.17 10.52 8.21
CA TYR A 306 0.16 10.23 6.80
C TYR A 306 -0.29 11.42 5.92
N TYR A 307 0.16 11.48 4.66
CA TYR A 307 -0.27 12.51 3.70
C TYR A 307 -1.53 12.09 2.96
N GLY A 308 -2.48 13.04 2.82
CA GLY A 308 -3.76 12.79 2.16
C GLY A 308 -4.79 12.18 3.10
N TYR A 309 -5.69 11.38 2.52
CA TYR A 309 -6.76 10.71 3.25
C TYR A 309 -6.47 9.22 3.38
N ASN A 310 -6.83 8.61 4.51
CA ASN A 310 -6.98 7.17 4.63
C ASN A 310 -8.47 6.85 4.68
N TYR A 311 -8.93 6.06 3.72
CA TYR A 311 -10.35 5.80 3.50
C TYR A 311 -10.79 4.67 4.41
N SER A 312 -11.82 4.91 5.23
CA SER A 312 -12.39 3.90 6.13
C SER A 312 -13.33 2.96 5.37
N LEU A 313 -13.15 1.67 5.58
CA LEU A 313 -13.88 0.58 4.95
C LEU A 313 -14.66 -0.22 5.96
N LEU A 314 -15.94 -0.43 5.69
CA LEU A 314 -16.75 -1.43 6.38
C LEU A 314 -16.43 -2.84 5.83
N PHE A 315 -16.68 -3.86 6.64
CA PHE A 315 -16.64 -5.27 6.22
C PHE A 315 -15.27 -5.78 5.72
N SER A 316 -14.17 -5.24 6.26
CA SER A 316 -12.87 -5.27 5.57
C SER A 316 -11.62 -5.55 6.40
N SER A 317 -11.72 -5.79 7.70
CA SER A 317 -10.52 -5.97 8.54
C SER A 317 -9.86 -7.35 8.34
N LEU A 318 -8.87 -7.42 7.45
CA LEU A 318 -8.14 -8.65 7.15
C LEU A 318 -7.12 -9.07 8.21
N TYR A 319 -7.08 -8.49 9.41
CA TYR A 319 -6.03 -8.70 10.44
C TYR A 319 -4.62 -8.25 10.01
N TYR A 320 -3.66 -8.25 10.94
CA TYR A 320 -2.29 -7.81 10.72
C TYR A 320 -1.55 -8.69 9.70
N GLY A 321 -0.69 -8.07 8.87
CA GLY A 321 0.09 -8.74 7.82
C GLY A 321 -0.53 -8.66 6.41
N ALA A 322 -1.78 -8.21 6.28
CA ALA A 322 -2.41 -7.97 4.98
C ALA A 322 -2.11 -6.58 4.37
N SER A 323 -1.34 -5.73 5.06
CA SER A 323 -0.93 -4.41 4.54
C SER A 323 -0.18 -4.56 3.21
N GLY A 324 -0.42 -3.65 2.27
CA GLY A 324 0.11 -3.73 0.91
C GLY A 324 -0.82 -4.41 -0.11
N SER A 325 -1.93 -5.02 0.35
CA SER A 325 -2.93 -5.59 -0.54
C SER A 325 -3.62 -4.53 -1.41
N LEU A 326 -3.79 -4.84 -2.69
CA LEU A 326 -4.47 -3.97 -3.64
C LEU A 326 -5.97 -3.92 -3.38
N VAL A 327 -6.55 -2.72 -3.39
CA VAL A 327 -7.99 -2.49 -3.24
C VAL A 327 -8.61 -2.24 -4.61
N TYR A 328 -9.65 -3.01 -4.92
CA TYR A 328 -10.44 -2.86 -6.13
C TYR A 328 -11.87 -2.42 -5.81
N ASN A 329 -12.46 -1.55 -6.61
CA ASN A 329 -13.90 -1.29 -6.53
C ASN A 329 -14.72 -2.38 -7.27
N GLU A 330 -16.03 -2.32 -7.15
CA GLU A 330 -16.97 -3.24 -7.82
C GLU A 330 -16.96 -3.18 -9.35
N PHE A 331 -16.41 -2.12 -9.92
CA PHE A 331 -16.13 -2.01 -11.34
C PHE A 331 -14.74 -2.56 -11.68
N GLY A 332 -14.09 -3.22 -10.73
CA GLY A 332 -12.76 -3.81 -10.80
C GLY A 332 -11.64 -2.81 -11.11
N GLN A 333 -11.82 -1.51 -10.85
CA GLN A 333 -10.75 -0.52 -10.97
C GLN A 333 -9.92 -0.56 -9.69
N MET A 334 -8.59 -0.47 -9.82
CA MET A 334 -7.72 -0.28 -8.66
C MET A 334 -7.93 1.12 -8.08
N VAL A 335 -8.10 1.23 -6.76
CA VAL A 335 -8.39 2.51 -6.08
C VAL A 335 -7.39 2.88 -5.00
N GLY A 336 -6.63 1.91 -4.48
CA GLY A 336 -5.60 2.18 -3.48
C GLY A 336 -5.01 0.92 -2.87
N ILE A 337 -4.31 1.08 -1.75
CA ILE A 337 -3.61 0.01 -1.02
C ILE A 337 -4.12 -0.06 0.40
N TYR A 338 -4.49 -1.27 0.81
CA TYR A 338 -4.89 -1.59 2.17
C TYR A 338 -3.73 -1.38 3.13
N ASN A 339 -3.94 -0.59 4.18
CA ASN A 339 -2.87 -0.18 5.08
C ASN A 339 -3.30 0.02 6.55
N THR A 340 -4.56 -0.22 6.89
CA THR A 340 -5.04 0.01 8.26
C THR A 340 -6.02 -1.07 8.68
N VAL A 341 -5.87 -1.53 9.92
CA VAL A 341 -6.75 -2.46 10.61
C VAL A 341 -7.29 -1.81 11.88
N SER A 342 -8.44 -2.28 12.38
CA SER A 342 -8.92 -1.86 13.69
C SER A 342 -7.99 -2.36 14.82
N ALA A 343 -7.75 -1.53 15.85
CA ALA A 343 -6.80 -1.84 16.93
C ALA A 343 -7.13 -3.12 17.73
N ASN A 344 -8.41 -3.48 17.83
CA ASN A 344 -8.91 -4.65 18.58
C ASN A 344 -9.56 -5.68 17.65
N VAL A 345 -8.97 -5.91 16.47
CA VAL A 345 -9.45 -6.95 15.54
C VAL A 345 -8.88 -8.32 15.93
N GLU A 346 -9.73 -9.34 15.93
CA GLU A 346 -9.31 -10.75 16.04
C GLU A 346 -9.06 -11.34 14.65
N ASN A 347 -8.32 -12.44 14.57
CA ASN A 347 -8.10 -13.10 13.28
C ASN A 347 -9.45 -13.60 12.72
N GLY A 348 -9.71 -13.34 11.43
CA GLY A 348 -10.98 -13.68 10.79
C GLY A 348 -12.16 -12.74 11.11
N ASP A 349 -12.00 -11.73 11.97
CA ASP A 349 -13.06 -10.75 12.24
C ASP A 349 -13.15 -9.67 11.16
N LEU A 350 -13.82 -10.04 10.07
CA LEU A 350 -14.13 -9.19 8.93
C LEU A 350 -15.23 -8.15 9.23
N SER A 351 -15.86 -8.17 10.41
CA SER A 351 -16.92 -7.21 10.75
C SER A 351 -16.42 -5.82 11.06
N LYS A 352 -15.13 -5.68 11.39
CA LYS A 352 -14.53 -4.42 11.81
C LYS A 352 -14.18 -3.53 10.63
N ASN A 353 -14.01 -2.25 10.96
CA ASN A 353 -13.47 -1.26 10.04
C ASN A 353 -12.03 -1.59 9.67
N ALA A 354 -11.67 -1.22 8.45
CA ALA A 354 -10.29 -1.19 8.00
C ALA A 354 -10.03 0.12 7.24
N GLY A 355 -8.83 0.32 6.74
CA GLY A 355 -8.51 1.49 5.94
C GLY A 355 -7.57 1.21 4.77
N PHE A 356 -7.62 2.10 3.79
CA PHE A 356 -6.73 2.07 2.64
C PHE A 356 -6.26 3.47 2.24
N ALA A 357 -5.02 3.58 1.77
CA ALA A 357 -4.50 4.77 1.14
C ALA A 357 -4.93 4.80 -0.34
N PRO A 358 -5.64 5.85 -0.81
CA PRO A 358 -5.99 5.98 -2.22
C PRO A 358 -4.75 6.33 -3.05
N PHE A 359 -4.71 5.86 -4.30
CA PHE A 359 -3.62 6.22 -5.23
C PHE A 359 -3.65 7.70 -5.67
N LEU A 360 -4.79 8.37 -5.50
CA LEU A 360 -5.09 9.64 -6.10
C LEU A 360 -5.84 10.53 -5.11
N LEU A 361 -5.44 11.80 -5.08
CA LEU A 361 -6.27 12.92 -4.69
C LEU A 361 -6.30 13.88 -5.88
N SER A 362 -7.41 13.92 -6.60
CA SER A 362 -7.50 14.62 -7.89
C SER A 362 -7.62 16.14 -7.78
N GLU A 363 -7.96 16.66 -6.60
CA GLU A 363 -8.11 18.09 -6.32
C GLU A 363 -7.53 18.45 -4.96
N ASP A 364 -6.97 19.67 -4.87
CA ASP A 364 -6.57 20.26 -3.61
C ASP A 364 -7.74 20.28 -2.60
N PHE A 365 -7.43 20.03 -1.35
CA PHE A 365 -8.34 20.19 -0.23
C PHE A 365 -7.93 21.40 0.61
N LYS A 366 -8.89 22.28 0.89
CA LYS A 366 -8.67 23.51 1.67
C LYS A 366 -8.74 23.20 3.16
N GLY A 367 -7.82 23.79 3.91
CA GLY A 367 -7.73 23.74 5.37
C GLY A 367 -6.75 24.80 5.84
N ASN A 368 -6.46 24.84 7.15
CA ASN A 368 -5.42 25.74 7.66
C ASN A 368 -4.07 25.45 7.01
N ILE A 369 -3.80 24.16 6.79
CA ILE A 369 -2.72 23.67 5.94
C ILE A 369 -3.38 22.91 4.78
N PRO A 370 -3.22 23.36 3.52
CA PRO A 370 -3.89 22.73 2.39
C PRO A 370 -3.27 21.36 2.07
N ILE A 371 -4.12 20.38 1.75
CA ILE A 371 -3.67 19.13 1.14
C ILE A 371 -3.64 19.34 -0.36
N LYS A 372 -2.48 19.14 -0.97
CA LYS A 372 -2.29 19.24 -2.41
C LYS A 372 -2.62 17.95 -3.13
N ALA A 373 -3.24 18.09 -4.29
CA ALA A 373 -3.55 17.00 -5.22
C ALA A 373 -2.30 16.19 -5.55
N TYR A 374 -2.47 14.89 -5.69
CA TYR A 374 -1.40 13.96 -6.04
C TYR A 374 -1.93 12.73 -6.78
N ASN A 375 -1.07 12.09 -7.56
CA ASN A 375 -1.29 10.76 -8.13
C ASN A 375 -0.01 9.93 -7.94
N LEU A 376 -0.06 8.94 -7.05
CA LEU A 376 1.09 8.10 -6.69
C LEU A 376 1.61 7.25 -7.86
N ILE A 377 0.75 6.97 -8.85
CA ILE A 377 1.11 6.19 -10.04
C ILE A 377 1.60 7.11 -11.16
N ASP A 378 0.81 8.12 -11.52
CA ASP A 378 1.09 9.02 -12.64
C ASP A 378 0.82 10.50 -12.30
N GLY A 379 1.83 11.15 -11.73
CA GLY A 379 1.82 12.57 -11.36
C GLY A 379 2.44 13.50 -12.40
N THR A 380 2.55 13.06 -13.67
CA THR A 380 3.25 13.80 -14.73
C THR A 380 2.52 15.06 -15.20
N ASP A 381 1.18 15.12 -15.07
CA ASP A 381 0.40 16.31 -15.38
C ASP A 381 0.61 17.40 -14.32
N LYS A 382 1.58 18.29 -14.54
CA LYS A 382 1.91 19.40 -13.63
C LYS A 382 0.91 20.56 -13.67
N ASN A 383 -0.05 20.57 -14.59
CA ASN A 383 -1.17 21.50 -14.50
C ASN A 383 -2.15 21.06 -13.40
N ARG A 384 -2.27 19.75 -13.15
CA ARG A 384 -3.13 19.17 -12.12
C ARG A 384 -2.40 18.92 -10.80
N PHE A 385 -1.19 18.38 -10.87
CA PHE A 385 -0.40 17.95 -9.71
C PHE A 385 0.83 18.85 -9.49
N LEU A 386 0.63 20.18 -9.50
CA LEU A 386 1.70 21.17 -9.47
C LEU A 386 2.62 21.08 -8.23
N ALA A 387 2.08 20.62 -7.11
CA ALA A 387 2.82 20.46 -5.85
C ALA A 387 3.53 19.11 -5.72
N GLN A 388 3.21 18.14 -6.57
CA GLN A 388 3.79 16.80 -6.53
C GLN A 388 5.16 16.80 -7.23
N THR A 389 6.18 16.24 -6.57
CA THR A 389 7.58 16.21 -7.04
C THR A 389 7.99 14.84 -7.60
N ALA A 390 7.25 13.79 -7.27
CA ALA A 390 7.52 12.43 -7.73
C ALA A 390 6.24 11.57 -7.77
N SER A 391 6.22 10.61 -8.68
CA SER A 391 5.28 9.49 -8.77
C SER A 391 6.02 8.26 -9.28
N TYR A 392 5.37 7.09 -9.32
CA TYR A 392 5.93 5.91 -9.96
C TYR A 392 6.43 6.18 -11.39
N ARG A 393 5.61 6.77 -12.27
CA ARG A 393 6.00 7.13 -13.65
C ARG A 393 7.18 8.10 -13.71
N GLU A 394 7.16 9.16 -12.90
CA GLU A 394 8.23 10.15 -12.88
C GLU A 394 9.55 9.53 -12.42
N ASN A 395 9.50 8.63 -11.45
CA ASN A 395 10.68 7.93 -10.97
C ASN A 395 11.23 6.94 -11.98
N LEU A 396 10.39 6.24 -12.77
CA LEU A 396 10.88 5.43 -13.89
C LEU A 396 11.74 6.26 -14.85
N THR A 397 11.34 7.51 -15.13
CA THR A 397 12.12 8.41 -16.00
C THR A 397 13.49 8.77 -15.41
N LYS A 398 13.57 8.93 -14.08
CA LYS A 398 14.80 9.25 -13.36
C LYS A 398 15.73 8.03 -13.21
N ILE A 399 15.16 6.86 -12.96
CA ILE A 399 15.90 5.61 -12.73
C ILE A 399 16.37 4.99 -14.06
N TYR A 400 15.54 5.09 -15.11
CA TYR A 400 15.80 4.51 -16.43
C TYR A 400 15.87 5.61 -17.51
N PRO A 401 16.87 6.50 -17.46
CA PRO A 401 17.00 7.60 -18.40
C PRO A 401 17.20 7.13 -19.84
N ASN A 402 17.68 5.90 -20.06
CA ASN A 402 17.89 5.32 -21.40
C ASN A 402 16.94 4.15 -21.70
N GLY A 403 15.94 3.92 -20.84
CA GLY A 403 15.06 2.76 -20.90
C GLY A 403 15.57 1.63 -20.02
N PHE A 404 14.88 0.49 -20.05
CA PHE A 404 15.37 -0.75 -19.46
C PHE A 404 16.61 -1.27 -20.23
N ASN A 405 17.12 -2.44 -19.87
CA ASN A 405 18.33 -3.02 -20.48
C ASN A 405 18.23 -3.22 -22.02
N ASP A 406 17.03 -3.22 -22.57
CA ASP A 406 16.72 -3.32 -24.00
C ASP A 406 16.45 -1.95 -24.67
N ASN A 407 16.72 -0.84 -23.97
CA ASN A 407 16.39 0.53 -24.35
C ASN A 407 14.88 0.80 -24.53
N ASN A 408 14.02 -0.07 -24.00
CA ASN A 408 12.58 0.11 -24.05
C ASN A 408 12.09 0.95 -22.86
N PHE A 409 11.09 1.80 -23.10
CA PHE A 409 10.48 2.66 -22.08
C PHE A 409 9.09 2.16 -21.65
N LYS A 410 8.63 1.02 -22.15
CA LYS A 410 7.23 0.58 -22.00
C LYS A 410 7.03 -0.30 -20.77
N THR A 411 5.90 -0.10 -20.11
CA THR A 411 5.38 -1.03 -19.09
C THR A 411 3.94 -1.39 -19.42
N ALA A 412 3.36 -2.34 -18.69
CA ALA A 412 1.95 -2.68 -18.86
C ALA A 412 1.01 -1.48 -18.58
N LEU A 413 1.37 -0.62 -17.61
CA LEU A 413 0.61 0.60 -17.29
C LEU A 413 0.91 1.75 -18.27
N PHE A 414 2.12 1.80 -18.83
CA PHE A 414 2.56 2.82 -19.79
C PHE A 414 2.98 2.18 -21.11
N PRO A 415 2.02 1.66 -21.92
CA PRO A 415 2.31 0.93 -23.16
C PRO A 415 2.94 1.82 -24.24
N GLU A 416 2.73 3.14 -24.13
CA GLU A 416 3.31 4.15 -25.01
C GLU A 416 4.69 4.65 -24.54
N GLY A 417 5.11 4.22 -23.35
CA GLY A 417 6.38 4.59 -22.72
C GLY A 417 6.21 5.58 -21.56
N PHE A 418 6.96 5.38 -20.46
CA PHE A 418 6.87 6.23 -19.26
C PHE A 418 7.40 7.66 -19.45
N LYS A 419 8.10 7.94 -20.56
CA LYS A 419 8.60 9.28 -20.94
C LYS A 419 7.62 10.16 -21.72
N LYS A 420 6.50 9.59 -22.19
CA LYS A 420 5.51 10.35 -22.98
C LYS A 420 4.64 11.24 -22.12
#